data_AF-A0A382RVF2-F1
#
_entry.id   AF-A0A382RVF2-F1
#
_cell.length_a   1.000
_cell.length_b   1.000
_cell.length_c   1.000
_cell.angle_alpha   90.00
_cell.angle_beta   90.00
_cell.angle_gamma   90.00
#
_symmetry.space_group_name_H-M   'P 1'
#
loop_
_entity.id
_entity.type
_entity.pdbx_description
1 polymer ?
#
loop_
_entity_poly.entity_id
_entity_poly.type
_entity_poly.pdbx_seq_one_letter_code
_entity_poly.pdbx_strand_id
1 'polypeptide(L)' 'MDGIRVLDLGTEVSGPFCSKLLADYGADVIKVELPGVGDSSRRTGPFAGDDPNPAKSIPFLYINT' A
#
# COMPACT_ATOMS: atom_id res chain seq x y z
N MET A 1 13.44 13.11 -3.28
CA MET A 1 13.34 12.86 -1.82
C MET A 1 14.41 11.89 -1.37
N ASP A 2 15.51 11.81 -2.11
CA ASP A 2 16.58 10.84 -1.90
C ASP A 2 17.19 10.98 -0.49
N GLY A 3 17.42 9.84 0.15
CA GLY A 3 17.98 9.76 1.51
C GLY A 3 16.95 9.91 2.64
N ILE A 4 15.67 10.18 2.34
CA ILE A 4 14.59 10.16 3.33
C ILE A 4 14.04 8.75 3.48
N ARG A 5 13.84 8.30 4.72
CA ARG A 5 13.14 7.05 5.05
C ARG A 5 11.80 7.35 5.72
N VAL A 6 10.74 6.70 5.28
CA VAL A 6 9.37 6.92 5.76
C VAL A 6 8.77 5.60 6.23
N LEU A 7 8.12 5.62 7.39
CA LEU A 7 7.26 4.53 7.83
C LEU A 7 5.81 4.87 7.52
N ASP A 8 5.20 4.12 6.61
CA ASP A 8 3.76 4.23 6.33
C ASP A 8 2.98 3.32 7.27
N LEU A 9 2.30 3.95 8.24
CA LEU A 9 1.37 3.29 9.16
C LEU A 9 -0.11 3.49 8.72
N GLY A 10 -0.32 4.12 7.57
CA GLY A 10 -1.63 4.41 7.03
C GLY A 10 -2.33 3.15 6.53
N THR A 11 -3.66 3.17 6.64
CA THR A 11 -4.55 2.15 6.08
C THR A 11 -5.45 2.75 5.02
N GLU A 12 -6.05 1.89 4.20
CA GLU A 12 -6.96 2.31 3.13
C GLU A 12 -6.29 3.28 2.16
N VAL A 13 -6.93 4.42 1.85
CA VAL A 13 -6.56 5.24 0.68
C VAL A 13 -5.58 6.35 1.05
N SER A 14 -5.95 7.24 1.98
CA SER A 14 -5.29 8.55 2.12
C SER A 14 -3.83 8.47 2.57
N GLY A 15 -3.53 7.59 3.54
CA GLY A 15 -2.16 7.41 4.04
C GLY A 15 -1.24 6.79 2.98
N PRO A 16 -1.59 5.59 2.46
CA PRO A 16 -0.80 4.93 1.43
C PRO A 16 -0.64 5.78 0.16
N PHE A 17 -1.66 6.51 -0.27
CA PHE A 17 -1.54 7.40 -1.43
C PHE A 17 -0.54 8.54 -1.21
N CYS A 18 -0.53 9.14 -0.01
CA CYS A 18 0.48 10.14 0.34
C CYS A 18 1.89 9.52 0.33
N SER A 19 2.06 8.39 0.99
CA SER A 19 3.33 7.66 1.09
C SER A 19 3.84 7.22 -0.28
N LYS A 20 2.96 6.78 -1.18
CA LYS A 20 3.27 6.47 -2.58
C LYS A 20 3.89 7.67 -3.29
N LEU A 21 3.31 8.87 -3.17
CA LEU A 21 3.87 10.07 -3.79
C LEU A 21 5.27 10.40 -3.26
N LEU A 22 5.54 10.14 -1.97
CA LEU A 22 6.89 10.30 -1.41
C LEU A 22 7.87 9.29 -2.00
N ALA A 23 7.43 8.03 -2.21
CA ALA A 23 8.20 6.99 -2.87
C ALA A 23 8.48 7.33 -4.35
N ASP A 24 7.48 7.80 -5.09
CA ASP A 24 7.61 8.26 -6.48
C ASP A 24 8.63 9.41 -6.60
N TYR A 25 8.74 10.25 -5.58
CA TYR A 25 9.77 11.29 -5.50
C TYR A 25 11.11 10.81 -4.96
N GLY A 26 11.31 9.53 -4.64
CA GLY A 26 12.60 8.93 -4.28
C GLY A 26 12.85 8.66 -2.79
N ALA A 27 11.82 8.70 -1.94
CA ALA A 27 11.94 8.28 -0.55
C ALA A 27 11.96 6.74 -0.42
N ASP A 28 12.67 6.20 0.59
CA ASP A 28 12.60 4.80 1.00
C ASP A 28 11.40 4.60 1.94
N VAL A 29 10.28 4.11 1.40
CA VAL A 29 9.02 3.97 2.13
C VAL A 29 8.81 2.51 2.55
N ILE A 30 8.68 2.28 3.86
CA ILE A 30 8.36 0.98 4.42
C ILE A 30 6.93 1.02 4.95
N LYS A 31 6.05 0.21 4.35
CA LYS A 31 4.70 -0.01 4.87
C LYS A 31 4.73 -0.98 6.05
N VAL A 32 4.13 -0.58 7.16
CA VAL A 32 3.98 -1.42 8.35
C VAL A 32 2.51 -1.82 8.47
N GLU A 33 2.25 -3.12 8.45
CA GLU A 33 0.89 -3.65 8.47
C GLU A 33 0.61 -4.47 9.73
N LEU A 34 -0.69 -4.63 10.05
CA LEU A 34 -1.12 -5.44 11.17
C LEU A 34 -0.72 -6.91 10.98
N PRO A 35 -0.02 -7.55 11.95
CA PRO A 35 0.35 -8.95 11.86
C PRO A 35 -0.87 -9.86 11.62
N GLY A 36 -0.74 -10.79 10.67
CA GLY A 36 -1.79 -11.78 10.34
C GLY A 36 -2.99 -11.24 9.56
N VAL A 37 -3.24 -9.92 9.55
CA VAL A 37 -4.42 -9.31 8.90
C VAL A 37 -4.05 -8.44 7.70
N GLY A 38 -2.92 -7.74 7.77
CA GLY A 38 -2.52 -6.75 6.76
C GLY A 38 -3.39 -5.48 6.77
N ASP A 39 -3.17 -4.62 5.78
CA ASP A 39 -4.04 -3.51 5.42
C ASP A 39 -5.41 -4.01 4.95
N SER A 40 -6.49 -3.35 5.35
CA SER A 40 -7.85 -3.73 4.98
C SER A 40 -8.12 -3.61 3.48
N SER A 41 -7.45 -2.70 2.78
CA SER A 41 -7.56 -2.56 1.32
C SER A 41 -7.10 -3.80 0.56
N ARG A 42 -6.29 -4.68 1.16
CA ARG A 42 -5.93 -6.00 0.58
C ARG A 42 -7.15 -6.90 0.34
N ARG A 43 -8.26 -6.67 1.04
CA ARG A 43 -9.53 -7.43 0.91
C ARG A 43 -10.59 -6.68 0.11
N THR A 44 -10.25 -5.51 -0.42
CA THR A 44 -11.15 -4.70 -1.24
C THR A 44 -10.94 -5.04 -2.71
N GLY A 45 -12.01 -5.50 -3.36
CA GLY A 45 -12.00 -5.71 -4.82
C GLY A 45 -11.98 -4.38 -5.60
N PRO A 46 -11.76 -4.42 -6.92
CA PRO A 46 -11.64 -5.61 -7.74
C PRO A 46 -10.30 -6.35 -7.53
N PHE A 47 -10.30 -7.64 -7.85
CA PHE A 47 -9.10 -8.48 -7.76
C PHE A 47 -8.59 -8.87 -9.15
N ALA A 48 -7.27 -8.88 -9.33
CA ALA A 48 -6.66 -9.26 -10.60
C ALA A 48 -7.03 -10.71 -10.97
N GLY A 49 -7.68 -10.87 -12.13
CA GLY A 49 -8.14 -12.18 -12.62
C GLY A 49 -9.27 -12.79 -11.78
N ASP A 50 -10.07 -11.96 -11.10
CA ASP A 50 -11.19 -12.38 -10.25
C ASP A 50 -10.80 -13.36 -9.13
N ASP A 51 -9.53 -13.35 -8.71
CA ASP A 51 -9.01 -14.17 -7.61
C ASP A 51 -8.93 -13.35 -6.30
N PRO A 52 -9.76 -13.62 -5.29
CA PRO A 52 -9.85 -12.84 -4.04
C PRO A 52 -8.63 -13.01 -3.10
N ASN A 53 -7.49 -13.48 -3.61
CA ASN A 53 -6.23 -13.46 -2.91
C ASN A 53 -5.85 -12.03 -2.46
N PRO A 54 -5.52 -11.79 -1.17
CA PRO A 54 -5.16 -10.47 -0.67
C PRO A 54 -3.96 -9.79 -1.36
N ALA A 55 -3.10 -10.56 -2.02
CA ALA A 55 -2.00 -10.04 -2.83
C ALA A 55 -2.44 -9.50 -4.20
N LYS A 56 -3.70 -9.73 -4.59
CA LYS A 56 -4.26 -9.38 -5.91
C LYS A 56 -5.30 -8.28 -5.86
N SER A 57 -5.52 -7.64 -4.70
CA SER A 57 -6.37 -6.46 -4.60
C SER A 57 -5.81 -5.33 -5.47
N ILE A 58 -6.55 -4.94 -6.50
CA ILE A 58 -6.16 -3.87 -7.41
C ILE A 58 -6.10 -2.52 -6.67
N PRO A 59 -7.06 -2.15 -5.80
CA PRO A 59 -6.95 -0.93 -4.99
C PRO A 59 -5.67 -0.88 -4.15
N PHE A 60 -5.32 -2.00 -3.48
CA PHE A 60 -4.09 -2.07 -2.69
C PHE A 60 -2.85 -1.90 -3.56
N LEU A 61 -2.77 -2.62 -4.68
CA LEU A 61 -1.61 -2.55 -5.58
C LEU A 61 -1.43 -1.15 -6.16
N TYR A 62 -2.52 -0.46 -6.52
CA TYR A 62 -2.46 0.88 -7.09
C TYR A 62 -1.81 1.90 -6.14
N ILE A 63 -2.16 1.85 -4.84
CA ILE A 63 -1.72 2.83 -3.85
C ILE A 63 -0.44 2.44 -3.09
N ASN A 64 0.14 1.26 -3.35
CA ASN A 64 1.36 0.76 -2.67
C ASN A 64 2.44 0.26 -3.64
N THR A 65 2.38 0.68 -4.91
CA THR A 65 3.41 0.43 -5.93
C THR A 65 4.38 1.58 -6.06
#